data_AF-A0A9E5T9Q3-F1
#
_entry.id   AF-A0A9E5T9Q3-F1
#
_cell.length_a   1.000
_cell.length_b   1.000
_cell.length_c   1.000
_cell.angle_alpha   90.00
_cell.angle_beta   90.00
_cell.angle_gamma   90.00
#
_symmetry.space_group_name_H-M   'P 1'
#
loop_
_entity.id
_entity.type
_entity.pdbx_description
1 polymer ?
#
loop_
_entity_poly.entity_id
_entity_poly.type
_entity_poly.pdbx_seq_one_letter_code
_entity_poly.pdbx_strand_id
1 'polypeptide(L)' 'VIFVEGGSQDGTWEEIERVGREVVGPYPIRAFQQPGQGKCDAVRHGFAQARNELLVILDADMTMPPEL' A
#
# COMPACT_ATOMS: atom_id res chain seq x y z
N VAL A 1 -6.37 -4.92 0.61
CA VAL A 1 -5.48 -3.78 0.94
C VAL A 1 -4.50 -3.58 -0.20
N ILE A 2 -4.24 -2.34 -0.60
CA ILE A 2 -3.26 -2.00 -1.64
C ILE A 2 -2.11 -1.27 -0.98
N PHE A 3 -0.91 -1.84 -1.05
CA PHE A 3 0.34 -1.16 -0.71
C PHE A 3 0.95 -0.58 -1.97
N VAL A 4 1.38 0.68 -1.90
CA VAL A 4 2.12 1.33 -2.97
C VAL A 4 3.46 1.79 -2.40
N GLU A 5 4.52 1.15 -2.87
CA GLU A 5 5.90 1.38 -2.44
C GLU A 5 6.52 2.50 -3.29
N GLY A 6 7.27 3.39 -2.63
CA GLY A 6 7.68 4.70 -3.13
C GLY A 6 9.09 4.79 -3.73
N GLY A 7 9.80 3.69 -3.94
CA GLY A 7 11.21 3.65 -4.29
C GLY A 7 12.17 3.71 -3.09
N SER A 8 11.76 3.17 -1.95
CA SER A 8 12.55 2.97 -0.74
C SER A 8 13.80 2.13 -1.02
N GLN A 9 14.88 2.41 -0.27
CA GLN A 9 16.18 1.73 -0.41
C GLN A 9 16.57 0.93 0.85
N ASP A 10 15.62 0.70 1.75
CA ASP A 10 15.82 0.17 3.10
C ASP A 10 15.20 -1.22 3.31
N GLY A 11 14.79 -1.90 2.23
CA GLY A 11 14.17 -3.21 2.30
C GLY A 11 12.63 -3.19 2.44
N THR A 12 12.01 -2.01 2.38
CA THR A 12 10.55 -1.86 2.51
C THR A 12 9.79 -2.74 1.49
N TRP A 13 10.25 -2.82 0.25
CA TRP A 13 9.59 -3.61 -0.80
C TRP A 13 9.59 -5.10 -0.46
N GLU A 14 10.75 -5.63 -0.09
CA GLU A 14 10.94 -7.03 0.27
C GLU A 14 10.08 -7.42 1.48
N GLU A 15 9.96 -6.51 2.45
CA GLU A 15 9.14 -6.73 3.63
C GLU A 15 7.64 -6.75 3.30
N ILE A 16 7.17 -5.85 2.41
CA ILE A 16 5.80 -5.86 1.92
C ILE A 16 5.50 -7.21 1.21
N GLU A 17 6.40 -7.68 0.36
CA GLU A 17 6.23 -8.96 -0.33
C GLU A 17 6.28 -10.17 0.61
N ARG A 18 7.14 -10.12 1.64
CA ARG A 18 7.24 -11.17 2.65
C ARG A 18 5.95 -11.26 3.48
N VAL A 19 5.53 -10.15 4.07
CA VAL A 19 4.30 -10.08 4.89
C VAL A 19 3.06 -10.36 4.05
N GLY A 20 3.00 -9.86 2.82
CA GLY A 20 1.88 -10.11 1.89
C GLY A 20 1.67 -11.58 1.56
N ARG A 21 2.72 -12.41 1.62
CA ARG A 21 2.64 -13.87 1.45
C ARG A 21 2.24 -14.61 2.73
N GLU A 22 2.65 -14.10 3.88
CA GLU A 22 2.42 -14.73 5.18
C GLU A 22 1.06 -14.39 5.80
N VAL A 23 0.56 -13.18 5.58
CA VAL A 23 -0.70 -12.71 6.18
C VAL A 23 -1.89 -13.38 5.50
N VAL A 24 -2.62 -14.16 6.30
CA VAL A 24 -3.94 -14.69 5.94
C VAL A 24 -5.00 -13.90 6.69
N GLY A 25 -5.70 -13.04 5.97
CA GLY A 25 -6.77 -12.21 6.50
C GLY A 25 -7.96 -12.11 5.55
N PRO A 26 -9.07 -11.49 5.98
CA PRO A 26 -10.26 -11.35 5.15
C PRO A 26 -10.04 -10.47 3.91
N TYR A 27 -8.98 -9.66 3.90
CA TYR A 27 -8.66 -8.75 2.82
C TYR A 27 -7.38 -9.18 2.09
N PRO A 28 -7.44 -9.46 0.78
CA PRO A 28 -6.25 -9.79 0.01
C PRO A 28 -5.31 -8.58 -0.04
N ILE A 29 -4.01 -8.85 0.13
CA ILE A 29 -2.95 -7.84 -0.01
C ILE A 29 -2.47 -7.83 -1.46
N ARG A 30 -2.37 -6.63 -2.04
CA ARG A 30 -1.74 -6.39 -3.35
C ARG A 30 -0.72 -5.28 -3.18
N ALA A 31 0.47 -5.47 -3.73
CA ALA A 31 1.57 -4.52 -3.63
C ALA A 31 2.00 -4.07 -5.04
N PHE A 32 2.37 -2.80 -5.17
CA PHE A 32 2.87 -2.20 -6.39
C PHE A 32 4.00 -1.23 -6.06
N GLN A 33 4.95 -1.06 -6.97
CA GLN A 33 5.90 0.05 -6.92
C GLN A 33 5.38 1.19 -7.78
N GLN A 34 5.39 2.41 -7.24
CA GLN A 34 4.91 3.57 -7.98
C GLN A 34 5.85 3.89 -9.16
N PRO A 35 5.31 4.29 -10.33
CA PRO A 35 6.12 4.59 -11.51
C PRO A 35 6.82 5.95 -11.43
N GLY A 36 6.28 6.90 -10.67
CA GLY A 36 6.79 8.26 -10.50
C GLY A 36 7.31 8.50 -9.08
N GLN A 37 7.25 9.74 -8.61
CA GLN A 37 7.78 10.14 -7.30
C GLN A 37 6.74 10.86 -6.44
N GLY A 38 6.85 10.67 -5.13
CA GLY A 38 6.05 11.35 -4.11
C GLY A 38 4.66 10.75 -3.89
N LYS A 39 4.02 11.17 -2.78
CA LYS A 39 2.76 10.61 -2.27
C LYS A 39 1.60 10.70 -3.26
N CYS A 40 1.48 11.81 -4.00
CA CYS A 40 0.40 11.97 -4.98
C CYS A 40 0.45 10.93 -6.09
N ASP A 41 1.65 10.54 -6.54
CA ASP A 41 1.82 9.50 -7.54
C ASP A 41 1.42 8.14 -6.97
N ALA A 42 1.91 7.82 -5.77
CA ALA A 42 1.57 6.59 -5.04
C ALA A 42 0.05 6.41 -4.89
N VAL A 43 -0.63 7.45 -4.41
CA VAL A 43 -2.09 7.44 -4.18
C VAL A 43 -2.84 7.22 -5.50
N ARG A 44 -2.49 7.96 -6.56
CA ARG A 44 -3.16 7.81 -7.87
C ARG A 44 -2.92 6.43 -8.47
N HIS A 45 -1.70 5.91 -8.36
CA HIS A 45 -1.37 4.57 -8.82
C HIS A 45 -2.19 3.51 -8.07
N GLY A 46 -2.26 3.60 -6.74
CA GLY A 46 -3.07 2.69 -5.92
C GLY A 46 -4.56 2.77 -6.25
N PHE A 47 -5.10 3.97 -6.46
CA PHE A 47 -6.50 4.18 -6.81
C PHE A 47 -6.84 3.60 -8.19
N ALA A 48 -5.94 3.71 -9.17
CA ALA A 48 -6.12 3.08 -10.48
C ALA A 48 -6.16 1.54 -10.41
N GLN A 49 -5.58 0.94 -9.36
CA GLN A 49 -5.62 -0.51 -9.10
C GLN A 49 -6.82 -0.95 -8.26
N ALA A 50 -7.54 -0.01 -7.66
CA ALA A 50 -8.69 -0.30 -6.81
C ALA A 50 -9.89 -0.79 -7.62
N ARG A 51 -10.74 -1.59 -6.99
CA ARG A 51 -11.90 -2.24 -7.64
C ARG A 51 -13.23 -1.91 -6.96
N ASN A 52 -13.18 -1.18 -5.85
CA ASN A 52 -14.32 -0.88 -5.01
C ASN A 52 -14.63 0.62 -5.07
N GLU A 53 -15.84 0.98 -4.66
CA GLU A 53 -16.35 2.36 -4.77
C GLU A 53 -15.85 3.28 -3.65
N LEU A 54 -15.60 2.73 -2.45
CA LEU A 54 -15.05 3.47 -1.33
C LEU A 54 -13.54 3.27 -1.24
N LEU A 55 -12.81 4.37 -1.24
CA LEU A 55 -11.34 4.40 -1.15
C LEU A 55 -10.93 5.18 0.09
N VAL A 56 -9.97 4.62 0.82
CA VAL A 56 -9.37 5.22 2.01
C VAL A 56 -7.87 5.23 1.82
N ILE A 57 -7.22 6.31 2.23
CA ILE A 57 -5.76 6.44 2.26
C ILE A 57 -5.35 6.37 3.73
N LEU A 58 -4.40 5.49 4.03
CA LEU A 58 -3.79 5.38 5.34
C LEU A 58 -2.28 5.53 5.20
N ASP A 59 -1.67 6.39 6.01
CA ASP A 59 -0.24 6.58 6.02
C ASP A 59 0.48 5.44 6.76
N ALA A 60 1.66 5.07 6.27
CA ALA A 60 2.42 3.92 6.78
C ALA A 60 3.04 4.16 8.18
N ASP A 61 3.08 5.41 8.64
CA ASP A 61 3.63 5.77 9.96
C ASP A 61 2.67 5.47 11.13
N MET A 62 1.48 4.93 10.84
CA MET A 62 0.45 4.55 11.81
C MET A 62 0.10 5.65 12.82
N THR A 63 0.32 6.92 12.47
CA THR A 63 -0.05 8.07 13.32
C THR A 63 -1.57 8.21 13.49
N MET A 64 -2.33 7.57 12.60
CA MET A 64 -3.77 7.35 12.73
C MET A 64 -4.06 5.85 12.78
N PRO A 65 -4.76 5.34 13.81
CA PRO A 65 -5.16 3.94 13.86
C PRO A 65 -6.16 3.61 12.75
N PRO A 66 -6.06 2.42 12.11
CA PRO A 66 -6.94 2.00 11.02
C PRO A 66 -8.40 1.74 11.45
N GLU A 67 -8.68 1.69 12.75
CA GLU A 67 -10.02 1.51 13.33
C GLU A 67 -10.86 2.79 13.48
N LEU A 68 -10.30 3.97 13.14
CA LEU A 68 -11.04 5.25 13.12
C LEU A 68 -11.77 5.49 11.79
#